data_AF-A0A7Y5RRL1-F1
#
_entry.id   AF-A0A7Y5RRL1-F1
#
_cell.length_a   1.000
_cell.length_b   1.000
_cell.length_c   1.000
_cell.angle_alpha   90.00
_cell.angle_beta   90.00
_cell.angle_gamma   90.00
#
_symmetry.space_group_name_H-M   'P 1'
#
loop_
_entity.id
_entity.type
_entity.pdbx_description
1 polymer ?
#
loop_
_entity_poly.entity_id
_entity_poly.type
_entity_poly.pdbx_seq_one_letter_code
_entity_poly.pdbx_strand_id
1 'polypeptide(L)'
;DVASKEVICRGLSMPHSPRWHKDALWLLNSGTGELCKLDPLNGELSVICRLPGFLRGLDFVGDFALIGMSKVREKHLFSGLPVSETFDELLCGIAVINVATGAPVGMFQFTGGCNELYEVLFLPGVQRPNILNHLREESSQAITAPEFSYWLRPANERKDGSSKQGA
;
A
#
# COMPACT_ATOMS: atom_id res chain seq x y z
N ASP A 1 -20.46 -4.24 10.66
CA ASP A 1 -21.13 -5.02 9.62
C ASP A 1 -21.98 -4.09 8.76
N VAL A 2 -21.93 -4.24 7.43
CA VAL A 2 -22.62 -3.32 6.50
C VAL A 2 -24.12 -3.61 6.46
N ALA A 3 -24.53 -4.87 6.54
CA ALA A 3 -25.93 -5.26 6.47
C ALA A 3 -26.68 -4.88 7.76
N SER A 4 -26.12 -5.19 8.93
CA SER A 4 -26.70 -4.91 10.24
C SER A 4 -26.40 -3.50 10.77
N LYS A 5 -25.44 -2.78 10.16
CA LYS A 5 -24.90 -1.50 10.64
C LYS A 5 -24.27 -1.58 12.04
N GLU A 6 -23.93 -2.77 12.50
CA GLU A 6 -23.30 -2.99 13.80
C GLU A 6 -21.82 -2.59 13.80
N VAL A 7 -21.36 -2.05 14.93
CA VAL A 7 -19.93 -1.82 15.17
C VAL A 7 -19.30 -3.09 15.72
N ILE A 8 -18.50 -3.78 14.89
CA ILE A 8 -17.88 -5.08 15.23
C ILE A 8 -16.61 -4.94 16.08
N CYS A 9 -15.97 -3.77 16.12
CA CYS A 9 -14.77 -3.52 16.91
C CYS A 9 -14.69 -2.03 17.28
N ARG A 10 -14.24 -1.72 18.51
CA ARG A 10 -14.10 -0.36 19.06
C ARG A 10 -12.70 -0.16 19.62
N GLY A 11 -12.33 1.09 19.89
CA GLY A 11 -11.05 1.44 20.52
C GLY A 11 -9.86 1.47 19.56
N LEU A 12 -10.10 1.35 18.25
CA LEU A 12 -9.07 1.52 17.23
C LEU A 12 -8.71 3.01 17.07
N SER A 13 -7.42 3.28 16.89
CA SER A 13 -6.85 4.59 16.58
C SER A 13 -6.51 4.67 15.09
N MET A 14 -7.35 5.39 14.35
CA MET A 14 -7.20 5.60 12.90
C MET A 14 -7.03 4.28 12.12
N PRO A 15 -8.00 3.36 12.14
CA PRO A 15 -7.86 2.08 11.44
C PRO A 15 -7.84 2.24 9.92
N HIS A 16 -6.94 1.53 9.24
CA HIS A 16 -6.77 1.55 7.79
C HIS A 16 -6.62 0.16 7.18
N SER A 17 -6.72 0.12 5.85
CA SER A 17 -6.34 -1.02 4.99
C SER A 17 -6.95 -2.36 5.41
N PRO A 18 -8.29 -2.47 5.64
CA PRO A 18 -8.90 -3.75 5.92
C PRO A 18 -8.69 -4.72 4.74
N ARG A 19 -8.34 -5.97 5.05
CA ARG A 19 -8.06 -7.04 4.09
C ARG A 19 -8.56 -8.38 4.61
N TRP A 20 -9.20 -9.17 3.76
CA TRP A 20 -9.47 -10.57 4.07
C TRP A 20 -8.27 -11.42 3.69
N HIS A 21 -7.81 -12.25 4.62
CA HIS A 21 -6.72 -13.19 4.37
C HIS A 21 -6.79 -14.37 5.34
N LYS A 22 -6.78 -15.61 4.81
CA LYS A 22 -6.88 -16.86 5.58
C LYS A 22 -8.03 -16.85 6.60
N ASP A 23 -9.24 -16.64 6.08
CA ASP A 23 -10.51 -16.68 6.83
C ASP A 23 -10.60 -15.69 8.01
N ALA A 24 -9.79 -14.64 7.99
CA ALA A 24 -9.82 -13.59 8.99
C ALA A 24 -9.78 -12.20 8.35
N LEU A 25 -10.33 -11.23 9.08
CA LEU A 25 -10.26 -9.82 8.72
C LEU A 25 -9.01 -9.23 9.35
N TRP A 26 -8.08 -8.77 8.53
CA TRP A 26 -6.87 -8.07 8.95
C TRP A 26 -7.05 -6.58 8.76
N LEU A 27 -6.45 -5.78 9.63
CA LEU A 27 -6.42 -4.33 9.48
C LEU A 27 -5.17 -3.76 10.15
N LEU A 28 -4.90 -2.50 9.81
CA LEU A 28 -3.85 -1.71 10.45
C LEU A 28 -4.48 -0.76 11.46
N ASN A 29 -4.07 -0.84 12.73
CA ASN A 29 -4.41 0.17 13.73
C ASN A 29 -3.34 1.27 13.66
N SER A 30 -3.49 2.19 12.70
CA SER A 30 -2.39 3.03 12.23
C SER A 30 -1.83 3.96 13.30
N GLY A 31 -2.68 4.48 14.18
CA GLY A 31 -2.27 5.40 15.23
C GLY A 31 -1.43 4.76 16.34
N THR A 32 -1.49 3.43 16.48
CA THR A 32 -0.68 2.65 17.45
C THR A 32 0.44 1.86 16.77
N GLY A 33 0.52 1.89 15.44
CA GLY A 33 1.53 1.14 14.70
C GLY A 33 1.27 -0.37 14.69
N GLU A 34 0.03 -0.84 14.84
CA GLU A 34 -0.26 -2.29 14.99
C GLU A 34 -0.80 -2.93 13.71
N LEU A 35 -0.30 -4.13 13.41
CA LEU A 35 -0.99 -5.10 12.55
C LEU A 35 -1.95 -5.91 13.42
N CYS A 36 -3.23 -5.90 13.08
CA CYS A 36 -4.25 -6.60 13.84
C CYS A 36 -4.99 -7.63 12.98
N LYS A 37 -5.38 -8.72 13.64
CA LYS A 37 -6.31 -9.72 13.14
C LYS A 37 -7.60 -9.60 13.94
N LEU A 38 -8.72 -9.47 13.25
CA LEU A 38 -10.06 -9.34 13.81
C LEU A 38 -10.86 -10.60 13.46
N ASP A 39 -11.43 -11.26 14.46
CA ASP A 39 -12.45 -12.26 14.26
C ASP A 39 -13.81 -11.56 14.06
N PRO A 40 -14.43 -11.68 12.87
CA PRO A 40 -15.69 -11.00 12.56
C PRO A 40 -16.89 -11.57 13.32
N LEU A 41 -16.80 -12.78 13.88
CA LEU A 41 -17.92 -13.47 14.55
C LEU A 41 -18.14 -12.96 15.97
N ASN A 42 -17.05 -12.69 16.69
CA ASN A 42 -17.10 -12.26 18.09
C ASN A 42 -16.51 -10.85 18.32
N GLY A 43 -15.91 -10.23 17.30
CA GLY A 43 -15.29 -8.91 17.38
C GLY A 43 -13.92 -8.90 18.09
N GLU A 44 -13.32 -10.06 18.33
CA GLU A 44 -12.04 -10.19 19.02
C GLU A 44 -10.89 -9.69 18.15
N LEU A 45 -10.17 -8.70 18.66
CA LEU A 45 -9.02 -8.09 17.99
C LEU A 45 -7.71 -8.58 18.63
N SER A 46 -6.92 -9.33 17.86
CA SER A 46 -5.58 -9.75 18.25
C SER A 46 -4.53 -8.86 17.59
N VAL A 47 -3.66 -8.24 18.40
CA VAL A 47 -2.48 -7.52 17.91
C VAL A 47 -1.40 -8.53 17.58
N ILE A 48 -0.95 -8.55 16.33
CA ILE A 48 0.04 -9.51 15.83
C ILE A 48 1.46 -8.97 16.00
N CYS A 49 1.67 -7.69 15.66
CA CYS A 49 2.94 -7.02 15.88
C CYS A 49 2.76 -5.49 15.92
N ARG A 50 3.79 -4.79 16.41
CA ARG A 50 3.91 -3.33 16.34
C ARG A 50 5.10 -2.95 15.47
N LEU A 51 4.95 -1.89 14.68
CA LEU A 51 5.95 -1.38 13.77
C LEU A 51 6.20 0.12 14.00
N PRO A 52 7.44 0.60 13.82
CA PRO A 52 7.82 1.98 14.12
C PRO A 52 7.35 2.95 13.02
N GLY A 53 6.05 3.13 12.88
CA GLY A 53 5.48 4.05 11.88
C GLY A 53 3.97 4.07 11.86
N PHE A 54 3.41 5.12 11.25
CA PHE A 54 1.99 5.20 10.96
C PHE A 54 1.66 4.27 9.78
N LEU A 55 0.90 3.21 10.04
CA LEU A 55 0.74 2.13 9.07
C LEU A 55 -0.37 2.42 8.05
N ARG A 56 -0.06 2.31 6.76
CA ARG A 56 -1.01 2.42 5.65
C ARG A 56 -0.56 1.53 4.51
N GLY A 57 -1.52 0.91 3.84
CA GLY A 57 -1.24 -0.08 2.82
C GLY A 57 -0.94 -1.43 3.44
N LEU A 58 -1.76 -2.41 3.07
CA LEU A 58 -1.64 -3.79 3.53
C LEU A 58 -1.93 -4.71 2.36
N ASP A 59 -1.01 -5.64 2.10
CA ASP A 59 -1.22 -6.75 1.19
C ASP A 59 -0.56 -8.03 1.70
N PHE A 60 -0.95 -9.18 1.16
CA PHE A 60 -0.45 -10.48 1.60
C PHE A 60 0.15 -11.29 0.45
N VAL A 61 1.27 -11.98 0.76
CA VAL A 61 1.90 -12.95 -0.13
C VAL A 61 2.16 -14.23 0.66
N GLY A 62 1.30 -15.23 0.49
CA GLY A 62 1.37 -16.47 1.28
C GLY A 62 1.24 -16.20 2.77
N ASP A 63 2.32 -16.41 3.53
CA ASP A 63 2.37 -16.23 4.99
C ASP A 63 2.95 -14.86 5.39
N PHE A 64 3.14 -13.96 4.43
CA PHE A 64 3.78 -12.67 4.65
C PHE A 64 2.80 -11.52 4.45
N ALA A 65 2.77 -10.60 5.42
CA ALA A 65 2.13 -9.30 5.27
C ALA A 65 3.16 -8.28 4.79
N LEU A 66 2.79 -7.51 3.77
CA LEU A 66 3.50 -6.34 3.29
C LEU A 66 2.79 -5.10 3.82
N ILE A 67 3.51 -4.28 4.59
CA ILE A 67 2.90 -3.18 5.34
C ILE A 67 3.64 -1.89 5.03
N GLY A 68 2.92 -0.89 4.53
CA GLY A 68 3.48 0.44 4.35
C GLY A 68 3.53 1.20 5.68
N MET A 69 4.65 1.87 5.93
CA MET A 69 4.91 2.69 7.10
C MET A 69 5.18 4.12 6.64
N SER A 70 4.58 5.07 7.35
CA SER A 70 4.78 6.51 7.14
C SER A 70 5.34 7.16 8.40
N LYS A 71 6.07 8.25 8.23
CA LYS A 71 6.33 9.19 9.31
C LYS A 71 5.07 9.99 9.60
N VAL A 72 4.87 10.37 10.87
CA VAL A 72 3.80 11.29 11.26
C VAL A 72 4.33 12.72 11.13
N ARG A 73 3.67 13.58 10.34
CA ARG A 73 4.04 15.00 10.24
C ARG A 73 3.46 15.77 11.44
N GLU A 74 4.27 16.64 12.05
CA GLU A 74 3.88 17.44 13.22
C GLU A 74 2.78 18.50 12.97
N LYS A 75 2.34 18.72 11.73
CA LYS A 75 1.36 19.78 11.45
C LYS A 75 -0.08 19.37 11.83
N HIS A 76 -0.47 19.81 13.02
CA HIS A 76 -1.81 20.15 13.54
C HIS A 76 -2.92 19.09 13.61
N LEU A 77 -2.81 17.90 13.01
CA LEU A 77 -3.86 16.85 13.12
C LEU A 77 -3.38 15.53 13.74
N PHE A 78 -2.07 15.30 13.83
CA PHE A 78 -1.49 14.02 14.26
C PHE A 78 -0.46 14.15 15.40
N SER A 79 -0.39 15.31 16.06
CA SER A 79 0.42 15.46 17.28
C SER A 79 -0.18 14.61 18.41
N GLY A 80 0.61 13.75 19.04
CA GLY A 80 0.18 12.90 20.17
C GLY A 80 -0.45 11.57 19.77
N LEU A 81 -0.10 11.01 18.60
CA LEU A 81 -0.48 9.63 18.30
C LEU A 81 0.29 8.64 19.22
N PRO A 82 -0.36 7.57 19.70
CA PRO A 82 0.30 6.56 20.55
C PRO A 82 1.58 5.97 19.96
N VAL A 83 1.65 5.82 18.64
CA VAL A 83 2.86 5.32 17.96
C VAL A 83 4.07 6.23 18.18
N SER A 84 3.87 7.55 18.26
CA SER A 84 4.93 8.52 18.53
C SER A 84 5.40 8.52 19.99
N GLU A 85 4.60 7.97 20.90
CA GLU A 85 4.97 7.75 22.31
C GLU A 85 5.66 6.40 22.50
N THR A 86 5.36 5.43 21.62
CA THR A 86 5.88 4.06 21.70
C THR A 86 7.26 3.92 21.07
N PHE A 87 7.56 4.70 20.02
CA PHE A 87 8.80 4.61 19.25
C PHE A 87 9.50 5.96 19.19
N ASP A 88 10.80 5.98 19.54
CA ASP A 88 11.64 7.19 19.51
C ASP A 88 11.79 7.77 18.09
N GLU A 89 11.83 6.89 17.08
CA GLU A 89 11.90 7.27 15.67
C GLU A 89 10.82 6.54 14.87
N LEU A 90 10.09 7.30 14.05
CA LEU A 90 9.16 6.77 13.07
C LEU A 90 9.81 6.66 11.69
N LEU A 91 9.64 5.51 11.06
CA LEU A 91 10.24 5.15 9.78
C LEU A 91 9.23 5.26 8.63
N CYS A 92 9.75 5.56 7.44
CA CYS A 92 9.00 5.46 6.20
C CYS A 92 9.56 4.29 5.38
N GLY A 93 8.69 3.38 4.93
CA GLY A 93 9.17 2.15 4.29
C GLY A 93 8.10 1.08 4.16
N ILE A 94 8.50 -0.08 3.66
CA ILE A 94 7.66 -1.28 3.58
C ILE A 94 8.28 -2.33 4.48
N ALA A 95 7.52 -2.80 5.46
CA ALA A 95 7.89 -3.94 6.31
C ALA A 95 7.30 -5.23 5.74
N VAL A 96 8.03 -6.33 5.90
CA VAL A 96 7.58 -7.68 5.58
C VAL A 96 7.50 -8.48 6.88
N ILE A 97 6.31 -8.96 7.22
CA ILE A 97 6.03 -9.63 8.50
C ILE A 97 5.56 -11.05 8.23
N ASN A 98 6.12 -12.05 8.93
CA ASN A 98 5.54 -13.38 8.96
C ASN A 98 4.29 -13.36 9.84
N VAL A 99 3.12 -13.64 9.27
CA VAL A 99 1.83 -13.47 9.95
C VAL A 99 1.53 -14.56 10.97
N ALA A 100 2.22 -15.71 10.89
CA ALA A 100 2.07 -16.80 11.86
C ALA A 100 2.81 -16.51 13.17
N THR A 101 3.94 -15.80 13.10
CA THR A 101 4.79 -15.51 14.27
C THR A 101 4.74 -14.04 14.71
N GLY A 102 4.27 -13.14 13.84
CA GLY A 102 4.37 -11.69 14.03
C GLY A 102 5.79 -11.14 13.84
N ALA A 103 6.74 -11.97 13.43
CA ALA A 103 8.14 -11.57 13.33
C ALA A 103 8.43 -10.78 12.05
N PRO A 104 9.23 -9.69 12.12
CA PRO A 104 9.72 -9.02 10.93
C PRO A 104 10.74 -9.90 10.21
N VAL A 105 10.56 -10.09 8.90
CA VAL A 105 11.48 -10.87 8.05
C VAL A 105 12.27 -9.99 7.10
N GLY A 106 11.85 -8.74 6.89
CA GLY A 106 12.58 -7.78 6.07
C GLY A 106 11.96 -6.39 6.10
N MET A 107 12.74 -5.41 5.66
CA MET A 107 12.29 -4.01 5.56
C MET A 107 12.99 -3.31 4.39
N PHE A 108 12.21 -2.55 3.63
CA PHE A 108 12.71 -1.56 2.69
C PHE A 108 12.42 -0.16 3.25
N GLN A 109 13.45 0.62 3.55
CA GLN A 109 13.30 1.94 4.15
C GLN A 109 13.57 3.05 3.13
N PHE A 110 12.68 4.04 3.09
CA PHE A 110 12.95 5.32 2.43
C PHE A 110 13.77 6.20 3.38
N THR A 111 15.03 6.45 3.04
CA THR A 111 15.92 7.34 3.79
C THR A 111 15.82 8.80 3.37
N GLY A 112 15.13 9.09 2.25
CA GLY A 112 14.86 10.44 1.76
C GLY A 112 13.81 10.45 0.65
N GLY A 113 13.28 11.63 0.34
CA GLY A 113 12.33 11.86 -0.77
C GLY A 113 10.89 11.37 -0.55
N CYS A 114 10.67 10.42 0.36
CA CYS A 114 9.35 9.90 0.71
C CYS A 114 9.20 9.77 2.23
N ASN A 115 8.16 10.37 2.78
CA ASN A 115 7.82 10.28 4.21
C ASN A 115 6.46 9.60 4.45
N GLU A 116 5.70 9.35 3.38
CA GLU A 116 4.32 8.90 3.47
C GLU A 116 4.00 7.92 2.36
N LEU A 117 3.43 6.78 2.76
CA LEU A 117 2.86 5.75 1.91
C LEU A 117 1.37 5.66 2.21
N TYR A 118 0.56 5.44 1.18
CA TYR A 118 -0.90 5.34 1.31
C TYR A 118 -1.43 3.93 1.08
N GLU A 119 -0.77 3.15 0.22
CA GLU A 119 -1.18 1.81 -0.16
C GLU A 119 0.05 0.97 -0.53
N VAL A 120 -0.04 -0.35 -0.32
CA VAL A 120 0.95 -1.34 -0.76
C VAL A 120 0.19 -2.43 -1.48
N LEU A 121 0.69 -2.83 -2.65
CA LEU A 121 0.09 -3.90 -3.44
C LEU A 121 1.22 -4.73 -4.09
N PHE A 122 1.12 -6.03 -3.97
CA PHE A 122 1.97 -7.00 -4.63
C PHE A 122 1.37 -7.43 -5.97
N LEU A 123 2.17 -7.34 -7.02
CA LEU A 123 1.75 -7.71 -8.38
C LEU A 123 2.57 -8.93 -8.84
N PRO A 124 2.03 -10.16 -8.72
CA PRO A 124 2.77 -11.37 -9.08
C PRO A 124 3.13 -11.37 -10.57
N GLY A 125 4.38 -11.69 -10.88
CA GLY A 125 4.87 -11.77 -12.26
C GLY A 125 5.16 -10.42 -12.93
N VAL A 126 4.94 -9.28 -12.25
CA VAL A 126 5.21 -7.95 -12.80
C VAL A 126 6.62 -7.50 -12.43
N GLN A 127 7.48 -7.29 -13.43
CA GLN A 127 8.88 -6.87 -13.22
C GLN A 127 9.17 -5.40 -13.52
N ARG A 128 8.41 -4.79 -14.44
CA ARG A 128 8.64 -3.41 -14.89
C ARG A 128 7.32 -2.65 -14.91
N PRO A 129 6.74 -2.36 -13.74
CA PRO A 129 5.54 -1.54 -13.67
C PRO A 129 5.87 -0.13 -14.17
N ASN A 130 5.01 0.42 -15.02
CA ASN A 130 5.08 1.83 -15.39
C ASN A 130 4.01 2.59 -14.61
N ILE A 131 4.38 3.72 -14.02
CA ILE A 131 3.44 4.61 -13.34
C ILE A 131 3.20 5.81 -14.25
N LEU A 132 1.93 5.98 -14.63
CA LEU A 132 1.47 7.07 -15.47
C LEU A 132 0.92 8.20 -14.60
N ASN A 133 1.46 9.41 -14.77
CA ASN A 133 0.86 10.59 -14.18
C ASN A 133 -0.20 11.15 -15.15
N HIS A 134 -1.47 10.99 -14.80
CA HIS A 134 -2.62 11.45 -15.59
C HIS A 134 -2.67 12.97 -15.81
N LEU A 135 -1.89 13.75 -15.06
CA LEU A 135 -1.81 15.21 -15.22
C LEU A 135 -0.78 15.65 -16.26
N ARG A 136 -0.01 14.73 -16.83
CA ARG A 136 0.99 15.07 -17.84
C ARG A 136 0.61 14.55 -19.22
N GLU A 137 1.06 15.25 -20.26
CA GLU A 137 0.72 14.92 -21.66
C GLU A 137 1.20 13.51 -22.06
N GLU A 138 2.27 12.99 -21.45
CA GLU A 138 2.77 11.63 -21.68
C GLU A 138 1.71 10.56 -21.35
N SER A 139 0.71 10.87 -20.51
CA SER A 139 -0.39 9.95 -20.24
C SER A 139 -1.26 9.66 -21.47
N SER A 140 -1.34 10.59 -22.42
CA SER A 140 -2.03 10.41 -23.70
C SER A 140 -1.22 9.58 -24.71
N GLN A 141 0.06 9.33 -24.42
CA GLN A 141 0.99 8.61 -25.29
C GLN A 141 1.12 7.12 -24.92
N ALA A 142 0.45 6.66 -23.87
CA ALA A 142 0.42 5.25 -23.49
C ALA A 142 -0.79 4.55 -24.10
N ILE A 143 -0.54 3.46 -24.82
CA ILE A 143 -1.57 2.54 -25.32
C ILE A 143 -1.50 1.29 -24.46
N THR A 144 -2.62 0.90 -23.87
CA THR A 144 -2.74 -0.35 -23.11
C THR A 144 -3.83 -1.20 -23.75
N ALA A 145 -3.48 -2.43 -24.10
CA ALA A 145 -4.35 -3.50 -24.54
C ALA A 145 -4.14 -4.72 -23.63
N PRO A 146 -5.07 -5.70 -23.59
CA PRO A 146 -4.94 -6.86 -22.71
C PRO A 146 -3.60 -7.61 -22.87
N GLU A 147 -3.05 -7.63 -24.08
CA GLU A 147 -1.84 -8.37 -24.41
C GLU A 147 -0.56 -7.52 -24.41
N PHE A 148 -0.67 -6.17 -24.41
CA PHE A 148 0.50 -5.31 -24.48
C PHE A 148 0.28 -3.91 -23.89
N SER A 149 1.38 -3.29 -23.48
CA SER A 149 1.44 -1.86 -23.24
C SER A 149 2.56 -1.26 -24.08
N TYR A 150 2.27 -0.15 -24.75
CA TYR A 150 3.21 0.54 -25.64
C TYR A 150 3.20 2.03 -25.36
N TRP A 151 4.35 2.67 -25.58
CA TRP A 151 4.50 4.12 -25.47
C TRP A 151 4.78 4.68 -26.85
N LEU A 152 3.95 5.61 -27.30
CA LEU A 152 4.21 6.45 -28.47
C LEU A 152 5.43 7.32 -28.15
N ARG A 153 6.62 6.84 -28.51
CA ARG A 153 7.85 7.63 -28.45
C ARG A 153 7.94 8.43 -29.75
N PRO A 154 8.19 9.75 -29.71
CA PRO A 154 8.38 10.55 -30.93
C PRO A 154 9.45 9.97 -31.88
N ALA A 155 10.47 9.31 -31.35
CA ALA A 155 11.50 8.62 -32.14
C ALA A 155 10.97 7.38 -32.92
N ASN A 156 9.80 6.86 -32.55
CA ASN A 156 9.17 5.70 -33.19
C ASN A 156 8.06 6.11 -34.17
N GLU A 157 7.75 7.40 -34.29
CA GLU A 157 6.80 7.90 -35.29
C GLU A 157 7.40 7.76 -36.69
N ARG A 158 6.82 6.89 -37.51
CA ARG A 158 7.13 6.85 -38.94
C ARG A 158 6.46 8.03 -39.61
N LYS A 159 7.25 8.92 -40.22
CA LYS A 159 6.75 10.10 -40.96
C LYS A 159 6.10 9.77 -42.31
N ASP A 160 6.04 8.50 -42.70
CA ASP A 160 5.71 8.11 -44.06
C ASP A 160 4.28 7.59 -44.18
N GLY A 161 3.39 8.51 -44.51
CA GLY A 161 2.10 8.27 -45.16
C GLY A 161 2.11 8.60 -46.66
N SER A 162 3.28 8.73 -47.31
CA SER A 162 3.32 8.83 -48.78
C SER A 162 3.13 7.45 -49.39
N SER A 163 1.88 7.11 -49.66
CA SER A 163 1.52 6.06 -50.60
C SER A 163 2.31 6.27 -51.90
N LYS A 164 3.20 5.34 -52.25
CA LYS A 164 3.65 5.22 -53.64
C LYS A 164 2.45 4.76 -54.46
N GLN A 165 1.67 5.71 -54.98
CA GLN A 165 0.84 5.47 -56.15
C GLN A 165 1.77 5.28 -57.35
N GLY A 166 1.46 4.25 -58.14
CA GLY A 166 2.34 3.73 -59.17
C GLY A 166 2.61 4.67 -60.34
N ALA A 167 3.64 4.28 -61.08
CA ALA A 167 3.75 4.42 -62.53
C ALA A 167 4.40 3.13 -63.03
#